data_AF-A0A8S9FU38-F1
#
_entry.id   AF-A0A8S9FU38-F1
#
_cell.length_a   1.000
_cell.length_b   1.000
_cell.length_c   1.000
_cell.angle_alpha   90.00
_cell.angle_beta   90.00
_cell.angle_gamma   90.00
#
_symmetry.space_group_name_H-M   'P 1'
#
loop_
_entity.id
_entity.type
_entity.pdbx_description
1 polymer ?
#
loop_
_entity_poly.entity_id
_entity_poly.type
_entity_poly.pdbx_seq_one_letter_code
_entity_poly.pdbx_strand_id
1 'polypeptide(L)'
;MTSFRLEIFKRPFLNDIDDPEVRCKDSDYELVFVAEEKFSRLSEWILNPKVLQIGPSKFDAELALRIIGPNHWLKNYIITAYGKFDGNRRGYKVDNNLLKYGRGELPYHGRTVEVFNCGGRKNNRAVEAFAVLIPRIVKVVQSSDKKKDFNVKHYTVSYFPMCTLNRSGNDCGAYSLKFIECNLLDLDFSLVKDENIQEARHKIAFDLWEAANDEVLQYRMSTFKPPKRA
;
A
#
# COMPACT_ATOMS: atom_id res chain seq x y z
N MET A 1 16.19 -5.20 37.24
CA MET A 1 15.81 -4.45 36.03
C MET A 1 14.91 -5.35 35.20
N THR A 2 13.61 -5.25 35.41
CA THR A 2 12.61 -5.99 34.63
C THR A 2 12.52 -5.38 33.24
N SER A 3 12.86 -6.18 32.23
CA SER A 3 12.82 -5.83 30.81
C SER A 3 11.41 -5.38 30.42
N PHE A 4 11.23 -4.08 30.18
CA PHE A 4 10.07 -3.54 29.45
C PHE A 4 10.16 -3.99 27.99
N ARG A 5 9.83 -5.26 27.73
CA ARG A 5 9.56 -5.73 26.37
C ARG A 5 8.21 -5.12 26.01
N LEU A 6 8.20 -4.07 25.17
CA LEU A 6 6.97 -3.43 24.69
C LEU A 6 5.99 -4.51 24.21
N GLU A 7 4.70 -4.37 24.53
CA GLU A 7 3.65 -5.30 24.05
C GLU A 7 3.60 -5.43 22.52
N ILE A 8 4.20 -4.45 21.83
CA ILE A 8 4.46 -4.39 20.39
C ILE A 8 5.33 -5.57 19.89
N PHE A 9 6.13 -6.17 20.79
CA PHE A 9 6.94 -7.36 20.51
C PHE A 9 6.33 -8.64 21.09
N LYS A 10 5.08 -8.62 21.57
CA LYS A 10 4.38 -9.87 21.89
C LYS A 10 4.30 -10.67 20.58
N ARG A 11 4.87 -11.88 20.63
CA ARG A 11 4.88 -12.84 19.53
C ARG A 11 3.45 -12.99 19.00
N PRO A 12 3.16 -12.59 17.77
CA PRO A 12 1.78 -12.61 17.33
C PRO A 12 1.42 -13.94 16.63
N PHE A 13 2.42 -14.80 16.30
CA PHE A 13 2.20 -15.92 15.35
C PHE A 13 2.71 -17.30 15.70
N LEU A 14 2.97 -17.60 16.97
CA LEU A 14 3.03 -18.99 17.39
C LEU A 14 2.26 -19.07 18.70
N ASN A 15 1.07 -19.68 18.68
CA ASN A 15 0.91 -20.73 19.67
C ASN A 15 2.09 -21.68 19.40
N ASP A 16 2.74 -22.23 20.41
CA ASP A 16 3.93 -23.12 20.26
C ASP A 16 3.65 -24.42 19.44
N ILE A 17 2.57 -24.44 18.65
CA ILE A 17 1.91 -25.55 17.97
C ILE A 17 1.81 -25.33 16.44
N ASP A 18 1.93 -24.11 15.92
CA ASP A 18 1.69 -23.86 14.48
C ASP A 18 2.95 -24.09 13.62
N ASP A 19 3.09 -25.31 13.11
CA ASP A 19 4.15 -25.70 12.16
C ASP A 19 4.16 -24.80 10.90
N PRO A 20 5.31 -24.19 10.52
CA PRO A 20 5.44 -23.40 9.29
C PRO A 20 4.99 -24.13 8.02
N GLU A 21 5.18 -25.45 7.93
CA GLU A 21 4.73 -26.28 6.81
C GLU A 21 3.20 -26.46 6.77
N VAL A 22 2.54 -26.21 7.89
CA VAL A 22 1.07 -26.15 7.98
C VAL A 22 0.59 -24.75 7.62
N ARG A 23 1.21 -23.71 8.17
CA ARG A 23 0.84 -22.30 7.91
C ARG A 23 0.95 -21.90 6.44
N CYS A 24 1.92 -22.45 5.68
CA CYS A 24 2.07 -22.13 4.25
C CYS A 24 0.87 -22.55 3.38
N LYS A 25 -0.05 -23.34 3.93
CA LYS A 25 -1.30 -23.75 3.27
C LYS A 25 -2.47 -22.81 3.58
N ASP A 26 -2.31 -21.88 4.52
CA ASP A 26 -3.35 -20.91 4.83
C ASP A 26 -3.53 -19.93 3.68
N SER A 27 -4.78 -19.59 3.39
CA SER A 27 -5.11 -18.71 2.28
C SER A 27 -4.61 -17.27 2.46
N ASP A 28 -4.38 -16.81 3.69
CA ASP A 28 -3.85 -15.48 3.99
C ASP A 28 -2.33 -15.44 4.18
N TYR A 29 -1.62 -16.57 4.04
CA TYR A 29 -0.20 -16.72 4.34
C TYR A 29 0.67 -15.60 3.75
N GLU A 30 0.57 -15.35 2.44
CA GLU A 30 1.36 -14.32 1.75
C GLU A 30 1.11 -12.91 2.32
N LEU A 31 -0.09 -12.64 2.80
CA LEU A 31 -0.52 -11.32 3.26
C LEU A 31 -0.09 -11.03 4.70
N VAL A 32 0.04 -12.05 5.55
CA VAL A 32 0.16 -11.84 7.00
C VAL A 32 1.32 -12.57 7.66
N PHE A 33 1.83 -13.65 7.06
CA PHE A 33 2.81 -14.51 7.73
C PHE A 33 4.22 -13.93 7.71
N VAL A 34 4.86 -13.91 8.88
CA VAL A 34 6.30 -13.64 9.05
C VAL A 34 6.87 -14.73 9.94
N ALA A 35 7.88 -15.45 9.45
CA ALA A 35 8.57 -16.48 10.23
C ALA A 35 9.19 -15.89 11.52
N GLU A 36 9.22 -16.68 12.61
CA GLU A 36 9.70 -16.19 13.92
C GLU A 36 11.14 -15.68 13.87
N GLU A 37 12.03 -16.38 13.16
CA GLU A 37 13.42 -15.95 12.99
C GLU A 37 13.49 -14.58 12.29
N LYS A 38 12.71 -14.40 11.21
CA LYS A 38 12.60 -13.15 10.45
C LYS A 38 12.08 -12.01 11.31
N PHE A 39 11.02 -12.24 12.09
CA PHE A 39 10.46 -11.24 13.00
C PHE A 39 11.40 -10.90 14.15
N SER A 40 12.16 -11.89 14.64
CA SER A 40 13.18 -11.69 15.67
C SER A 40 14.28 -10.74 15.20
N ARG A 41 14.75 -10.90 13.95
CA ARG A 41 15.75 -9.99 13.34
C ARG A 41 15.24 -8.56 13.21
N LEU A 42 13.98 -8.37 12.80
CA LEU A 42 13.36 -7.05 12.79
C LEU A 42 13.29 -6.47 14.21
N SER A 43 12.88 -7.28 15.19
CA SER A 43 12.76 -6.85 16.59
C SER A 43 14.11 -6.43 17.18
N GLU A 44 15.17 -7.19 16.92
CA GLU A 44 16.55 -6.84 17.30
C GLU A 44 17.00 -5.52 16.66
N TRP A 45 16.71 -5.32 15.37
CA TRP A 45 17.02 -4.06 14.71
C TRP A 45 16.25 -2.89 15.33
N ILE A 46 14.97 -3.05 15.71
CA ILE A 46 14.19 -1.97 16.36
C ILE A 46 14.81 -1.58 17.72
N LEU A 47 15.39 -2.53 18.45
CA LEU A 47 16.06 -2.27 19.73
C LEU A 47 17.39 -1.51 19.57
N ASN A 48 18.05 -1.64 18.43
CA ASN A 48 19.28 -0.92 18.12
C ASN A 48 19.28 -0.40 16.66
N PRO A 49 18.46 0.62 16.36
CA PRO A 49 18.13 0.97 15.00
C PRO A 49 19.27 1.70 14.31
N LYS A 50 19.68 1.17 13.16
CA LYS A 50 20.45 1.92 12.16
C LYS A 50 19.48 2.38 11.09
N VAL A 51 19.44 3.69 10.83
CA VAL A 51 18.57 4.25 9.78
C VAL A 51 18.90 3.60 8.45
N LEU A 52 17.89 3.00 7.81
CA LEU A 52 18.01 2.39 6.49
C LEU A 52 17.41 3.32 5.44
N GLN A 53 17.99 3.31 4.23
CA GLN A 53 17.40 4.00 3.10
C GLN A 53 16.30 3.13 2.48
N ILE A 54 15.19 3.70 2.06
CA ILE A 54 14.18 2.98 1.27
C ILE A 54 13.59 3.93 0.21
N GLY A 55 14.00 3.75 -1.03
CA GLY A 55 13.65 4.68 -2.11
C GLY A 55 14.13 6.10 -1.78
N PRO A 56 13.28 7.14 -1.96
CA PRO A 56 13.61 8.51 -1.57
C PRO A 56 13.40 8.79 -0.06
N SER A 57 12.98 7.79 0.72
CA SER A 57 12.61 7.91 2.14
C SER A 57 13.57 7.13 3.04
N LYS A 58 13.36 7.26 4.35
CA LYS A 58 14.13 6.56 5.38
C LYS A 58 13.23 5.59 6.13
N PHE A 59 13.77 4.43 6.45
CA PHE A 59 13.18 3.47 7.37
C PHE A 59 13.95 3.52 8.69
N ASP A 60 13.30 4.06 9.72
CA ASP A 60 13.84 4.21 11.07
C ASP A 60 12.90 3.55 12.10
N ALA A 61 13.33 3.53 13.37
CA ALA A 61 12.54 2.93 14.44
C ALA A 61 11.19 3.62 14.64
N GLU A 62 11.10 4.95 14.42
CA GLU A 62 9.82 5.67 14.54
C GLU A 62 8.81 5.17 13.51
N LEU A 63 9.25 5.02 12.25
CA LEU A 63 8.39 4.49 11.19
C LEU A 63 8.03 3.03 11.44
N ALA A 64 8.99 2.18 11.82
CA ALA A 64 8.74 0.77 12.12
C ALA A 64 7.73 0.61 13.27
N LEU A 65 7.93 1.32 14.38
CA LEU A 65 7.02 1.29 15.54
C LEU A 65 5.65 1.89 15.22
N ARG A 66 5.56 2.89 14.31
CA ARG A 66 4.27 3.42 13.83
C ARG A 66 3.50 2.41 12.99
N ILE A 67 4.20 1.60 12.19
CA ILE A 67 3.56 0.57 11.37
C ILE A 67 3.05 -0.56 12.27
N ILE A 68 3.94 -1.07 13.13
CA ILE A 68 3.65 -2.21 13.99
C ILE A 68 2.68 -1.83 15.11
N GLY A 69 2.83 -0.65 15.70
CA GLY A 69 2.06 -0.22 16.85
C GLY A 69 0.56 -0.26 16.56
N PRO A 70 -0.25 -0.97 17.38
CA PRO A 70 -1.69 -0.93 17.22
C PRO A 70 -2.17 0.51 17.39
N ASN A 71 -3.29 0.85 16.75
CA ASN A 71 -3.92 2.16 16.87
C ASN A 71 -3.14 3.36 16.32
N HIS A 72 -2.08 3.13 15.53
CA HIS A 72 -1.34 4.21 14.88
C HIS A 72 -1.73 4.35 13.41
N TRP A 73 -2.05 5.58 13.00
CA TRP A 73 -2.33 5.90 11.60
C TRP A 73 -1.05 5.83 10.78
N LEU A 74 -1.05 5.03 9.70
CA LEU A 74 0.02 5.12 8.71
C LEU A 74 -0.06 6.49 8.04
N LYS A 75 1.02 7.27 8.10
CA LYS A 75 1.07 8.61 7.51
C LYS A 75 0.69 8.53 6.03
N ASN A 76 -0.33 9.28 5.65
CA ASN A 76 -0.94 9.16 4.34
C ASN A 76 -0.33 10.19 3.37
N TYR A 77 0.75 9.80 2.70
CA TYR A 77 1.35 10.60 1.63
C TYR A 77 0.35 10.84 0.47
N ILE A 78 -0.63 9.96 0.28
CA ILE A 78 -1.71 10.11 -0.72
C ILE A 78 -2.67 11.24 -0.32
N ILE A 79 -3.11 11.33 0.95
CA ILE A 79 -3.91 12.45 1.46
C ILE A 79 -3.14 13.75 1.35
N THR A 80 -1.84 13.72 1.64
CA THR A 80 -0.96 14.89 1.47
C THR A 80 -0.88 15.32 0.00
N ALA A 81 -0.73 14.37 -0.94
CA ALA A 81 -0.71 14.64 -2.36
C ALA A 81 -2.07 15.17 -2.88
N TYR A 82 -3.18 14.62 -2.38
CA TYR A 82 -4.52 15.10 -2.68
C TYR A 82 -4.75 16.52 -2.16
N GLY A 83 -4.33 16.83 -0.93
CA GLY A 83 -4.41 18.18 -0.38
C GLY A 83 -3.63 19.21 -1.22
N LYS A 84 -2.46 18.82 -1.76
CA LYS A 84 -1.71 19.65 -2.71
C LYS A 84 -2.46 19.86 -4.03
N PHE A 85 -3.10 18.82 -4.56
CA PHE A 85 -3.95 18.92 -5.74
C PHE A 85 -5.13 19.87 -5.49
N ASP A 86 -5.86 19.68 -4.40
CA ASP A 86 -7.07 20.43 -4.10
C ASP A 86 -6.77 21.92 -3.85
N GLY A 87 -5.68 22.22 -3.15
CA GLY A 87 -5.24 23.60 -2.87
C GLY A 87 -4.73 24.37 -4.09
N ASN A 88 -4.26 23.70 -5.15
CA ASN A 88 -3.86 24.35 -6.40
C ASN A 88 -4.05 23.45 -7.62
N ARG A 89 -5.31 23.22 -8.01
CA ARG A 89 -5.67 22.32 -9.11
C ARG A 89 -5.04 22.71 -10.45
N ARG A 90 -4.87 24.02 -10.72
CA ARG A 90 -4.30 24.52 -11.99
C ARG A 90 -2.78 24.37 -12.07
N GLY A 91 -2.09 24.51 -10.94
CA GLY A 91 -0.64 24.34 -10.85
C GLY A 91 -0.20 22.91 -10.50
N TYR A 92 -1.14 22.02 -10.21
CA TYR A 92 -0.83 20.65 -9.83
C TYR A 92 -0.19 19.88 -10.98
N LYS A 93 1.02 19.37 -10.74
CA LYS A 93 1.73 18.52 -11.69
C LYS A 93 1.31 17.07 -11.46
N VAL A 94 0.72 16.48 -12.50
CA VAL A 94 0.34 15.07 -12.50
C VAL A 94 1.58 14.19 -12.32
N ASP A 95 1.46 13.18 -11.45
CA ASP A 95 2.55 12.23 -11.20
C ASP A 95 2.97 11.48 -12.47
N ASN A 96 4.27 11.22 -12.61
CA ASN A 96 4.82 10.56 -13.79
C ASN A 96 4.20 9.18 -14.05
N ASN A 97 3.82 8.42 -13.02
CA ASN A 97 3.18 7.12 -13.19
C ASN A 97 1.79 7.26 -13.81
N LEU A 98 1.03 8.30 -13.44
CA LEU A 98 -0.27 8.58 -14.05
C LEU A 98 -0.11 9.05 -15.51
N LEU A 99 0.97 9.77 -15.82
CA LEU A 99 1.31 10.10 -17.21
C LEU A 99 1.68 8.85 -18.02
N LYS A 100 2.50 7.95 -17.47
CA LYS A 100 2.85 6.67 -18.11
C LYS A 100 1.61 5.81 -18.37
N TYR A 101 0.74 5.71 -17.36
CA TYR A 101 -0.55 5.03 -17.49
C TYR A 101 -1.36 5.62 -18.65
N GLY A 102 -1.53 6.94 -18.66
CA GLY A 102 -2.29 7.61 -19.70
C GLY A 102 -1.68 7.47 -21.09
N ARG A 103 -0.36 7.26 -21.21
CA ARG A 103 0.34 6.97 -22.48
C ARG A 103 0.28 5.50 -22.90
N GLY A 104 -0.24 4.60 -22.06
CA GLY A 104 -0.27 3.17 -22.33
C GLY A 104 1.09 2.48 -22.16
N GLU A 105 2.02 3.11 -21.44
CA GLU A 105 3.31 2.49 -21.06
C GLU A 105 3.16 1.48 -19.90
N LEU A 106 2.02 1.52 -19.21
CA LEU A 106 1.62 0.53 -18.22
C LEU A 106 0.52 -0.37 -18.80
N PRO A 107 0.43 -1.64 -18.37
CA PRO A 107 -0.57 -2.58 -18.86
C PRO A 107 -1.99 -2.02 -18.80
N TYR A 108 -2.78 -2.28 -19.85
CA TYR A 108 -4.18 -1.88 -19.89
C TYR A 108 -4.99 -2.73 -18.90
N HIS A 109 -5.78 -2.06 -18.05
CA HIS A 109 -6.56 -2.68 -16.97
C HIS A 109 -8.05 -2.31 -17.04
N GLY A 110 -8.59 -2.20 -18.27
CA GLY A 110 -10.00 -1.90 -18.48
C GLY A 110 -10.36 -0.42 -18.26
N ARG A 111 -11.67 -0.16 -18.23
CA ARG A 111 -12.26 1.17 -17.96
C ARG A 111 -13.14 1.13 -16.72
N THR A 112 -12.63 0.51 -15.66
CA THR A 112 -13.33 0.38 -14.38
C THR A 112 -12.48 1.00 -13.28
N VAL A 113 -13.11 1.80 -12.43
CA VAL A 113 -12.57 2.24 -11.15
C VAL A 113 -13.11 1.29 -10.09
N GLU A 114 -12.24 0.45 -9.57
CA GLU A 114 -12.56 -0.45 -8.46
C GLU A 114 -12.35 0.28 -7.13
N VAL A 115 -13.36 0.23 -6.27
CA VAL A 115 -13.37 0.99 -5.02
C VAL A 115 -13.43 0.04 -3.84
N PHE A 116 -12.43 0.19 -2.98
CA PHE A 116 -12.29 -0.52 -1.73
C PHE A 116 -12.33 0.48 -0.59
N ASN A 117 -13.17 0.20 0.41
CA ASN A 117 -13.24 1.02 1.62
C ASN A 117 -13.46 0.11 2.82
N CYS A 118 -12.45 -0.02 3.68
CA CYS A 118 -12.53 -0.82 4.90
C CYS A 118 -13.63 -0.33 5.85
N GLY A 119 -13.98 0.96 5.84
CA GLY A 119 -15.09 1.51 6.63
C GLY A 119 -16.47 1.34 5.98
N GLY A 120 -16.59 0.60 4.87
CA GLY A 120 -17.86 0.31 4.19
C GLY A 120 -18.54 1.51 3.51
N ARG A 121 -17.88 2.69 3.44
CA ARG A 121 -18.47 3.90 2.84
C ARG A 121 -18.20 3.96 1.34
N LYS A 122 -19.21 4.37 0.57
CA LYS A 122 -19.07 4.47 -0.90
C LYS A 122 -18.35 5.73 -1.38
N ASN A 123 -18.45 6.86 -0.67
CA ASN A 123 -17.82 8.13 -1.05
C ASN A 123 -18.09 8.56 -2.53
N ASN A 124 -19.30 8.33 -3.04
CA ASN A 124 -19.68 8.46 -4.46
C ASN A 124 -19.12 9.71 -5.13
N ARG A 125 -19.31 10.89 -4.51
CA ARG A 125 -18.88 12.17 -5.10
C ARG A 125 -17.38 12.22 -5.40
N ALA A 126 -16.54 11.69 -4.51
CA ALA A 126 -15.09 11.67 -4.72
C ALA A 126 -14.72 10.65 -5.81
N VAL A 127 -15.35 9.48 -5.78
CA VAL A 127 -15.10 8.38 -6.74
C VAL A 127 -15.54 8.75 -8.16
N GLU A 128 -16.73 9.32 -8.32
CA GLU A 128 -17.26 9.78 -9.60
C GLU A 128 -16.33 10.80 -10.26
N ALA A 129 -15.70 11.67 -9.47
CA ALA A 129 -14.70 12.60 -9.99
C ALA A 129 -13.53 11.85 -10.67
N PHE A 130 -13.05 10.75 -10.09
CA PHE A 130 -12.01 9.92 -10.74
C PHE A 130 -12.50 9.24 -12.01
N ALA A 131 -13.71 8.66 -12.00
CA ALA A 131 -14.30 8.01 -13.17
C ALA A 131 -14.45 8.97 -14.38
N VAL A 132 -14.59 10.26 -14.09
CA VAL A 132 -14.69 11.34 -15.08
C VAL A 132 -13.30 11.87 -15.49
N LEU A 133 -12.39 12.04 -14.52
CA LEU A 133 -11.08 12.68 -14.74
C LEU A 133 -10.08 11.74 -15.43
N ILE A 134 -10.02 10.47 -15.04
CA ILE A 134 -9.07 9.49 -15.58
C ILE A 134 -9.13 9.42 -17.13
N PRO A 135 -10.29 9.19 -17.78
CA PRO A 135 -10.33 9.12 -19.25
C PRO A 135 -9.88 10.41 -19.94
N ARG A 136 -10.07 11.57 -19.29
CA ARG A 136 -9.62 12.87 -19.82
C ARG A 136 -8.11 13.04 -19.70
N ILE A 137 -7.54 12.66 -18.56
CA ILE A 137 -6.07 12.65 -18.37
C ILE A 137 -5.44 11.71 -19.40
N VAL A 138 -5.95 10.48 -19.52
CA VAL A 138 -5.51 9.49 -20.52
C VAL A 138 -5.53 10.11 -21.92
N LYS A 139 -6.62 10.75 -22.34
CA LYS A 139 -6.68 11.42 -23.65
C LYS A 139 -5.69 12.58 -23.80
N VAL A 140 -5.53 13.42 -22.77
CA VAL A 140 -4.69 14.63 -22.87
C VAL A 140 -3.21 14.32 -23.00
N VAL A 141 -2.73 13.25 -22.36
CA VAL A 141 -1.31 12.86 -22.36
C VAL A 141 -0.89 12.09 -23.62
N GLN A 142 -1.84 11.75 -24.49
CA GLN A 142 -1.57 11.09 -25.78
C GLN A 142 -1.02 12.08 -26.81
N SER A 143 -0.26 11.57 -27.78
CA SER A 143 0.22 12.35 -28.92
C SER A 143 -0.97 12.86 -29.76
N SER A 144 -0.81 14.01 -30.40
CA SER A 144 -1.90 14.72 -31.11
C SER A 144 -2.63 13.86 -32.14
N ASP A 145 -1.91 12.99 -32.83
CA ASP A 145 -2.39 12.03 -33.82
C ASP A 145 -3.27 10.93 -33.21
N LYS A 146 -2.99 10.52 -31.96
CA LYS A 146 -3.72 9.46 -31.24
C LYS A 146 -4.91 9.97 -30.44
N LYS A 147 -4.97 11.26 -30.09
CA LYS A 147 -6.06 11.83 -29.24
C LYS A 147 -7.47 11.55 -29.77
N LYS A 148 -7.63 11.45 -31.10
CA LYS A 148 -8.91 11.16 -31.76
C LYS A 148 -9.44 9.76 -31.44
N ASP A 149 -8.56 8.81 -31.16
CA ASP A 149 -8.90 7.39 -30.91
C ASP A 149 -9.38 7.17 -29.46
N PHE A 150 -9.18 8.15 -28.58
CA PHE A 150 -9.56 8.06 -27.17
C PHE A 150 -10.93 8.67 -26.90
N ASN A 151 -11.84 7.83 -26.44
CA ASN A 151 -13.17 8.23 -25.95
C ASN A 151 -13.10 8.70 -24.49
N VAL A 152 -13.69 9.86 -24.19
CA VAL A 152 -13.79 10.46 -22.85
C VAL A 152 -15.01 10.02 -22.04
N LYS A 153 -15.72 8.97 -22.49
CA LYS A 153 -16.81 8.34 -21.72
C LYS A 153 -16.33 8.02 -20.30
N HIS A 154 -17.21 8.22 -19.32
CA HIS A 154 -16.87 7.94 -17.93
C HIS A 154 -16.47 6.45 -17.79
N TYR A 155 -15.48 6.21 -16.94
CA TYR A 155 -15.17 4.85 -16.52
C TYR A 155 -16.34 4.31 -15.69
N THR A 156 -16.54 3.00 -15.75
CA THR A 156 -17.47 2.32 -14.86
C THR A 156 -16.90 2.36 -13.45
N VAL A 157 -17.76 2.45 -12.44
CA VAL A 157 -17.35 2.35 -11.04
C VAL A 157 -17.86 1.03 -10.50
N SER A 158 -16.97 0.23 -9.92
CA SER A 158 -17.31 -1.01 -9.24
C SER A 158 -16.98 -0.86 -7.75
N TYR A 159 -17.99 -1.07 -6.91
CA TYR A 159 -17.81 -1.06 -5.46
C TYR A 159 -17.72 -2.49 -4.97
N PHE A 160 -16.59 -2.83 -4.34
CA PHE A 160 -16.51 -4.12 -3.67
C PHE A 160 -17.34 -4.10 -2.39
N PRO A 161 -18.20 -5.11 -2.18
CA PRO A 161 -19.04 -5.19 -1.00
C PRO A 161 -18.17 -5.56 0.22
N MET A 162 -17.59 -4.54 0.84
CA MET A 162 -16.82 -4.72 2.07
C MET A 162 -17.76 -4.69 3.27
N CYS A 163 -17.59 -5.66 4.19
CA CYS A 163 -18.12 -5.54 5.54
C CYS A 163 -17.52 -4.31 6.24
N THR A 164 -18.16 -3.81 7.29
CA THR A 164 -17.58 -2.77 8.15
C THR A 164 -16.38 -3.34 8.90
N LEU A 165 -15.20 -3.20 8.29
CA LEU A 165 -13.88 -3.52 8.84
C LEU A 165 -13.30 -2.28 9.53
N ASN A 166 -12.05 -2.38 9.99
CA ASN A 166 -11.32 -1.34 10.68
C ASN A 166 -12.07 -0.88 11.95
N ARG A 167 -12.51 -1.85 12.78
CA ARG A 167 -13.19 -1.57 14.06
C ARG A 167 -12.36 -0.69 15.00
N SER A 168 -11.03 -0.77 14.91
CA SER A 168 -10.10 0.07 15.69
C SER A 168 -10.10 1.55 15.25
N GLY A 169 -10.54 1.84 14.01
CA GLY A 169 -10.54 3.16 13.39
C GLY A 169 -9.19 3.60 12.84
N ASN A 170 -8.09 2.87 13.09
CA ASN A 170 -6.73 3.35 12.85
C ASN A 170 -5.95 2.52 11.80
N ASP A 171 -6.55 1.45 11.27
CA ASP A 171 -5.93 0.49 10.37
C ASP A 171 -6.19 0.77 8.88
N CYS A 172 -6.86 1.88 8.54
CA CYS A 172 -7.22 2.21 7.16
C CYS A 172 -6.01 2.23 6.21
N GLY A 173 -4.83 2.62 6.69
CA GLY A 173 -3.58 2.56 5.94
C GLY A 173 -3.08 1.13 5.69
N ALA A 174 -3.18 0.24 6.69
CA ALA A 174 -2.80 -1.16 6.56
C ALA A 174 -3.74 -1.89 5.60
N TYR A 175 -5.06 -1.69 5.74
CA TYR A 175 -6.05 -2.19 4.79
C TYR A 175 -5.79 -1.70 3.37
N SER A 176 -5.46 -0.42 3.20
CA SER A 176 -5.16 0.12 1.86
C SER A 176 -3.96 -0.57 1.22
N LEU A 177 -2.87 -0.80 1.96
CA LEU A 177 -1.69 -1.49 1.46
C LEU A 177 -1.98 -2.95 1.15
N LYS A 178 -2.69 -3.65 2.04
CA LYS A 178 -3.03 -5.06 1.83
C LYS A 178 -4.04 -5.30 0.72
N PHE A 179 -5.00 -4.41 0.49
CA PHE A 179 -5.86 -4.53 -0.69
C PHE A 179 -5.11 -4.28 -2.00
N ILE A 180 -4.12 -3.38 -2.02
CA ILE A 180 -3.22 -3.25 -3.17
C ILE A 180 -2.45 -4.56 -3.39
N GLU A 181 -1.91 -5.14 -2.31
CA GLU A 181 -1.18 -6.40 -2.37
C GLU A 181 -2.07 -7.57 -2.83
N CYS A 182 -3.28 -7.72 -2.31
CA CYS A 182 -4.27 -8.68 -2.80
C CYS A 182 -4.51 -8.53 -4.30
N ASN A 183 -4.70 -7.31 -4.80
CA ASN A 183 -4.93 -7.07 -6.22
C ASN A 183 -3.70 -7.43 -7.08
N LEU A 184 -2.49 -7.18 -6.58
CA LEU A 184 -1.25 -7.54 -7.28
C LEU A 184 -0.97 -9.04 -7.30
N LEU A 185 -1.42 -9.76 -6.27
CA LEU A 185 -1.24 -11.21 -6.10
C LEU A 185 -2.44 -12.03 -6.57
N ASP A 186 -3.49 -11.39 -7.08
CA ASP A 186 -4.76 -12.02 -7.45
C ASP A 186 -5.41 -12.83 -6.29
N LEU A 187 -5.36 -12.25 -5.08
CA LEU A 187 -5.94 -12.81 -3.86
C LEU A 187 -7.28 -12.16 -3.50
N ASP A 188 -8.16 -12.93 -2.88
CA ASP A 188 -9.46 -12.45 -2.42
C ASP A 188 -9.31 -11.41 -1.28
N PHE A 189 -9.99 -10.28 -1.39
CA PHE A 189 -9.91 -9.21 -0.38
C PHE A 189 -10.49 -9.60 0.99
N SER A 190 -11.34 -10.63 1.05
CA SER A 190 -11.89 -11.18 2.30
C SER A 190 -10.81 -11.80 3.21
N LEU A 191 -9.62 -12.06 2.66
CA LEU A 191 -8.47 -12.54 3.41
C LEU A 191 -7.88 -11.47 4.35
N VAL A 192 -8.20 -10.18 4.15
CA VAL A 192 -7.76 -9.10 5.05
C VAL A 192 -8.93 -8.66 5.91
N LYS A 193 -8.83 -8.88 7.22
CA LYS A 193 -9.92 -8.72 8.19
C LYS A 193 -9.41 -8.22 9.54
N ASP A 194 -10.32 -7.80 10.42
CA ASP A 194 -9.92 -7.19 11.70
C ASP A 194 -9.17 -8.18 12.60
N GLU A 195 -9.45 -9.47 12.45
CA GLU A 195 -8.81 -10.55 13.20
C GLU A 195 -7.35 -10.76 12.81
N ASN A 196 -6.93 -10.34 11.60
CA ASN A 196 -5.57 -10.55 11.09
C ASN A 196 -4.84 -9.24 10.71
N ILE A 197 -5.40 -8.08 11.07
CA ILE A 197 -4.87 -6.78 10.64
C ILE A 197 -3.57 -6.40 11.36
N GLN A 198 -3.35 -6.90 12.57
CA GLN A 198 -2.12 -6.65 13.31
C GLN A 198 -0.97 -7.46 12.69
N GLU A 199 -1.28 -8.65 12.19
CA GLU A 199 -0.41 -9.54 11.44
C GLU A 199 0.02 -8.86 10.14
N ALA A 200 -0.94 -8.30 9.41
CA ALA A 200 -0.70 -7.52 8.22
C ALA A 200 0.25 -6.34 8.49
N ARG A 201 0.10 -5.64 9.63
CA ARG A 201 1.01 -4.58 10.06
C ARG A 201 2.43 -5.08 10.29
N HIS A 202 2.59 -6.21 10.97
CA HIS A 202 3.90 -6.84 11.16
C HIS A 202 4.55 -7.20 9.82
N LYS A 203 3.77 -7.80 8.90
CA LYS A 203 4.22 -8.14 7.55
C LYS A 203 4.67 -6.90 6.78
N ILE A 204 3.90 -5.82 6.79
CA ILE A 204 4.29 -4.55 6.15
C ILE A 204 5.61 -4.02 6.71
N ALA A 205 5.78 -4.02 8.03
CA ALA A 205 7.01 -3.53 8.64
C ALA A 205 8.21 -4.42 8.27
N PHE A 206 8.02 -5.74 8.27
CA PHE A 206 9.03 -6.70 7.88
C PHE A 206 9.42 -6.55 6.41
N ASP A 207 8.47 -6.48 5.48
CA ASP A 207 8.73 -6.37 4.05
C ASP A 207 9.49 -5.07 3.72
N LEU A 208 9.14 -3.96 4.38
CA LEU A 208 9.87 -2.71 4.23
C LEU A 208 11.29 -2.82 4.79
N TRP A 209 11.48 -3.47 5.94
CA TRP A 209 12.80 -3.69 6.51
C TRP A 209 13.65 -4.62 5.65
N GLU A 210 13.09 -5.70 5.12
CA GLU A 210 13.76 -6.64 4.22
C GLU A 210 14.16 -5.92 2.92
N ALA A 211 13.24 -5.18 2.30
CA ALA A 211 13.53 -4.36 1.12
C ALA A 211 14.59 -3.28 1.37
N ALA A 212 14.65 -2.74 2.59
CA ALA A 212 15.64 -1.76 2.97
C ALA A 212 17.05 -2.37 3.15
N ASN A 213 17.14 -3.68 3.41
CA ASN A 213 18.41 -4.41 3.51
C ASN A 213 18.79 -5.19 2.23
N ASP A 214 17.88 -5.30 1.26
CA ASP A 214 18.14 -5.98 -0.01
C ASP A 214 18.98 -5.09 -0.95
N GLU A 215 20.21 -5.51 -1.24
CA GLU A 215 21.15 -4.76 -2.07
C GLU A 215 20.64 -4.53 -3.51
N VAL A 216 19.89 -5.48 -4.07
CA VAL A 216 19.33 -5.38 -5.42
C VAL A 216 18.22 -4.34 -5.45
N LEU A 217 17.32 -4.36 -4.46
CA LEU A 217 16.27 -3.37 -4.32
C LEU A 217 16.85 -1.98 -4.01
N GLN A 218 17.87 -1.88 -3.15
CA GLN A 218 18.60 -0.63 -2.90
C GLN A 218 19.22 -0.06 -4.17
N TYR A 219 19.89 -0.92 -4.96
CA TYR A 219 20.48 -0.51 -6.22
C TYR A 219 19.40 -0.03 -7.21
N ARG A 220 18.30 -0.79 -7.37
CA ARG A 220 17.18 -0.40 -8.24
C ARG A 220 16.53 0.91 -7.81
N MET A 221 16.33 1.10 -6.51
CA MET A 221 15.73 2.29 -5.93
C MET A 221 16.64 3.53 -6.08
N SER A 222 17.95 3.38 -5.86
CA SER A 222 18.92 4.49 -5.96
C SER A 222 19.21 4.89 -7.41
N THR A 223 19.14 3.94 -8.34
CA THR A 223 19.34 4.19 -9.77
C THR A 223 18.05 4.54 -10.51
N PHE A 224 16.90 4.49 -9.82
CA PHE A 224 15.61 4.88 -10.38
C PHE A 224 15.66 6.35 -10.82
N LYS A 225 15.84 6.56 -12.11
CA LYS A 225 15.62 7.85 -12.74
C LYS A 225 14.18 7.88 -13.21
N PRO A 226 13.31 8.69 -12.59
CA PRO A 226 12.00 8.92 -13.18
C PRO A 226 12.20 9.36 -14.62
N PRO A 227 11.37 8.91 -15.58
CA PRO A 227 11.55 9.27 -16.99
C PRO A 227 11.71 10.77 -17.13
N LYS A 228 12.65 11.20 -17.97
CA LYS A 228 12.88 12.62 -18.23
C LYS A 228 11.55 13.26 -18.61
N ARG A 229 11.26 14.37 -17.94
CA ARG A 229 10.07 15.19 -18.19
C ARG A 229 10.07 15.55 -19.68
N ALA A 230 9.08 15.06 -20.42
CA ALA A 230 8.74 15.59 -21.74
C ALA A 230 8.02 16.93 -21.57
#